data_AF-A0A7V1D3A3-F1
#
_entry.id   AF-A0A7V1D3A3-F1
#
_cell.length_a   1.000
_cell.length_b   1.000
_cell.length_c   1.000
_cell.angle_alpha   90.00
_cell.angle_beta   90.00
_cell.angle_gamma   90.00
#
_symmetry.space_group_name_H-M   'P 1'
#
loop_
_entity.id
_entity.type
_entity.pdbx_description
1 polymer ?
#
loop_
_entity_poly.entity_id
_entity_poly.type
_entity_poly.pdbx_seq_one_letter_code
_entity_poly.pdbx_strand_id
1 'polypeptide(L)'
;MSNNIKKQSLLGKTPQRKKPTASTNKRQAPTQTRAVKESSVSPELPVTKKSRTGLIAAVILVCAILIIPKPQLLTYEKLGLVTQSVYWPGLFGYGAMLFDSNLQPNADLARNSLYLCQNNKQPETCQKYRITEQAGFFSALKKLILD
;
A
#
# COMPACT_ATOMS: atom_id res chain seq x y z
N MET A 1 7.03 11.14 -32.27
CA MET A 1 7.23 9.82 -31.63
C MET A 1 8.45 9.16 -32.24
N SER A 2 9.51 8.93 -31.47
CA SER A 2 10.78 8.35 -31.93
C SER A 2 11.17 7.23 -30.97
N ASN A 3 10.99 5.99 -31.43
CA ASN A 3 11.32 4.78 -30.68
C ASN A 3 12.69 4.29 -31.13
N ASN A 4 13.70 4.40 -30.25
CA ASN A 4 15.03 3.82 -30.46
C ASN A 4 15.17 2.58 -29.57
N ILE A 5 14.87 1.41 -30.13
CA ILE A 5 15.13 0.12 -29.50
C ILE A 5 16.39 -0.45 -30.14
N LYS A 6 17.53 -0.39 -29.43
CA LYS A 6 18.80 -1.00 -29.87
C LYS A 6 19.01 -2.34 -29.16
N LYS A 7 19.36 -3.32 -29.97
CA LYS A 7 19.22 -4.78 -29.81
C LYS A 7 20.18 -5.41 -28.78
N GLN A 8 19.69 -6.47 -28.13
CA GLN A 8 20.49 -7.45 -27.37
C GLN A 8 21.45 -8.20 -28.31
N SER A 9 22.70 -8.40 -27.87
CA SER A 9 23.65 -9.30 -28.53
C SER A 9 23.76 -10.59 -27.70
N LEU A 10 23.21 -11.66 -28.26
CA LEU A 10 23.23 -13.03 -27.76
C LEU A 10 24.51 -13.74 -28.24
N LEU A 11 25.11 -14.51 -27.32
CA LEU A 11 25.94 -15.70 -27.54
C LEU A 11 26.95 -15.67 -28.71
N GLY A 12 28.20 -15.33 -28.39
CA GLY A 12 29.38 -15.75 -29.16
C GLY A 12 30.17 -16.81 -28.38
N LYS A 13 30.16 -18.05 -28.88
CA LYS A 13 30.88 -19.23 -28.39
C LYS A 13 32.40 -19.16 -28.68
N THR A 14 33.25 -19.39 -27.65
CA THR A 14 34.48 -20.26 -27.54
C THR A 14 35.54 -20.32 -28.68
N PRO A 15 36.75 -20.97 -28.54
CA PRO A 15 37.66 -21.29 -27.41
C PRO A 15 39.17 -21.04 -27.75
N GLN A 16 40.08 -21.60 -26.92
CA GLN A 16 41.53 -21.90 -27.10
C GLN A 16 42.55 -20.94 -26.48
N ARG A 17 43.73 -21.34 -25.99
CA ARG A 17 44.35 -22.58 -25.43
C ARG A 17 45.79 -22.15 -25.04
N LYS A 18 46.26 -22.62 -23.87
CA LYS A 18 47.62 -22.72 -23.24
C LYS A 18 48.86 -22.43 -24.14
N LYS A 19 50.07 -21.99 -23.71
CA LYS A 19 50.94 -22.34 -22.54
C LYS A 19 52.32 -21.54 -22.65
N PRO A 20 53.46 -21.89 -21.98
CA PRO A 20 54.13 -21.21 -20.84
C PRO A 20 55.58 -20.67 -21.06
N THR A 21 56.21 -20.01 -20.07
CA THR A 21 57.68 -20.03 -19.75
C THR A 21 57.96 -19.31 -18.41
N ALA A 22 58.42 -20.00 -17.36
CA ALA A 22 59.83 -20.17 -16.88
C ALA A 22 60.46 -18.86 -16.34
N SER A 23 60.49 -18.65 -15.02
CA SER A 23 61.52 -19.05 -14.02
C SER A 23 62.65 -18.02 -13.84
N THR A 24 62.79 -17.46 -12.64
CA THR A 24 64.05 -17.25 -11.89
C THR A 24 63.81 -16.28 -10.73
N ASN A 25 63.85 -16.74 -9.48
CA ASN A 25 64.69 -16.08 -8.47
C ASN A 25 64.92 -16.93 -7.21
N LYS A 26 66.20 -17.32 -7.07
CA LYS A 26 67.05 -17.44 -5.87
C LYS A 26 66.47 -17.87 -4.51
N ARG A 27 66.78 -19.14 -4.23
CA ARG A 27 67.18 -19.87 -3.01
C ARG A 27 67.59 -19.08 -1.72
N GLN A 28 66.87 -19.41 -0.63
CA GLN A 28 67.23 -19.77 0.78
C GLN A 28 68.12 -18.87 1.69
N ALA A 29 67.59 -18.58 2.90
CA ALA A 29 68.15 -19.00 4.19
C ALA A 29 67.08 -18.92 5.34
N PRO A 30 67.20 -19.67 6.45
CA PRO A 30 66.06 -20.07 7.30
C PRO A 30 66.03 -19.46 8.72
N THR A 31 64.86 -19.62 9.36
CA THR A 31 64.58 -19.66 10.82
C THR A 31 64.23 -18.34 11.52
N GLN A 32 62.95 -18.15 11.87
CA GLN A 32 62.47 -17.90 13.24
C GLN A 32 60.93 -17.86 13.32
N THR A 33 60.39 -18.91 13.95
CA THR A 33 59.40 -18.93 15.05
C THR A 33 58.20 -17.95 15.05
N ARG A 34 57.01 -18.56 15.27
CA ARG A 34 55.69 -18.00 15.66
C ARG A 34 54.92 -17.28 14.54
N ALA A 35 53.63 -17.51 14.30
CA ALA A 35 52.61 -18.26 15.02
C ALA A 35 51.59 -18.78 14.00
N VAL A 36 51.09 -19.99 14.23
CA VAL A 36 49.92 -20.55 13.57
C VAL A 36 48.75 -19.61 13.84
N LYS A 37 48.26 -18.90 12.81
CA LYS A 37 46.93 -18.29 12.87
C LYS A 37 45.92 -19.41 12.70
N GLU A 38 45.59 -20.01 13.83
CA GLU A 38 44.47 -20.90 13.99
C GLU A 38 43.20 -20.14 13.62
N SER A 39 42.43 -20.75 12.72
CA SER A 39 41.14 -20.27 12.25
C SER A 39 40.16 -20.23 13.41
N SER A 40 39.96 -19.06 14.02
CA SER A 40 38.78 -18.82 14.85
C SER A 40 37.60 -18.53 13.91
N VAL A 41 36.94 -19.59 13.45
CA VAL A 41 35.57 -19.52 12.96
C VAL A 41 34.70 -19.15 14.15
N SER A 42 34.51 -17.85 14.35
CA SER A 42 33.44 -17.35 15.21
C SER A 42 32.12 -17.64 14.48
N PRO A 43 31.12 -18.26 15.12
CA PRO A 43 29.77 -18.29 14.56
C PRO A 43 29.23 -16.86 14.64
N GLU A 44 29.45 -16.09 13.58
CA GLU A 44 28.76 -14.83 13.36
C GLU A 44 27.28 -15.19 13.21
N LEU A 45 26.53 -15.15 14.32
CA LEU A 45 25.08 -15.09 14.27
C LEU A 45 24.75 -13.98 13.28
N PRO A 46 23.92 -14.22 12.25
CA PRO A 46 23.50 -13.16 11.37
C PRO A 46 22.75 -12.14 12.23
N VAL A 47 23.42 -11.04 12.57
CA VAL A 47 22.80 -9.84 13.10
C VAL A 47 21.89 -9.38 11.99
N THR A 48 20.66 -9.90 12.01
CA THR A 48 19.62 -9.54 11.09
C THR A 48 19.37 -8.08 11.39
N LYS A 49 19.97 -7.18 10.60
CA LYS A 49 19.74 -5.74 10.70
C LYS A 49 18.23 -5.57 10.63
N LYS A 50 17.59 -5.32 11.78
CA LYS A 50 16.15 -5.13 11.89
C LYS A 50 15.82 -4.00 10.93
N SER A 51 15.23 -4.34 9.79
CA SER A 51 15.08 -3.38 8.71
C SER A 51 14.13 -2.30 9.20
N ARG A 52 14.62 -1.06 9.27
CA ARG A 52 13.78 0.10 9.59
C ARG A 52 12.64 0.26 8.59
N THR A 53 12.74 -0.39 7.42
CA THR A 53 11.70 -0.51 6.41
C THR A 53 10.39 -1.04 6.95
N GLY A 54 10.41 -2.06 7.83
CA GLY A 54 9.18 -2.58 8.44
C GLY A 54 8.51 -1.57 9.38
N LEU A 55 9.31 -0.76 10.08
CA LEU A 55 8.83 0.28 10.98
C LEU A 55 8.26 1.47 10.20
N ILE A 56 8.91 1.87 9.11
CA ILE A 56 8.43 2.91 8.19
C ILE A 56 7.10 2.47 7.54
N ALA A 57 7.01 1.23 7.07
CA ALA A 57 5.77 0.69 6.50
C ALA A 57 4.61 0.68 7.52
N ALA A 58 4.89 0.29 8.77
CA ALA A 58 3.90 0.31 9.84
C ALA A 58 3.40 1.74 10.13
N VAL A 59 4.30 2.74 10.16
CA VAL A 59 3.92 4.14 10.35
C VAL A 59 3.04 4.63 9.20
N ILE A 60 3.40 4.34 7.95
CA ILE A 60 2.60 4.72 6.77
C ILE A 60 1.21 4.11 6.85
N LEU A 61 1.10 2.84 7.24
CA LEU A 61 -0.20 2.16 7.39
C LEU A 61 -1.07 2.82 8.47
N VAL A 62 -0.49 3.11 9.63
CA VAL A 62 -1.21 3.80 10.72
C VAL A 62 -1.67 5.18 10.26
N CYS A 63 -0.80 5.95 9.60
CA CYS A 63 -1.17 7.26 9.05
C CYS A 63 -2.32 7.13 8.04
N ALA A 64 -2.28 6.14 7.14
CA ALA A 64 -3.36 5.93 6.18
C ALA A 64 -4.70 5.64 6.87
N ILE A 65 -4.72 4.80 7.91
CA ILE A 65 -5.94 4.46 8.66
C ILE A 65 -6.53 5.68 9.40
N LEU A 66 -5.67 6.59 9.85
CA LEU A 66 -6.10 7.81 10.56
C LEU A 66 -6.62 8.89 9.60
N ILE A 67 -6.03 8.99 8.41
CA ILE A 67 -6.37 10.02 7.42
C ILE A 67 -7.61 9.62 6.61
N ILE A 68 -7.74 8.33 6.27
CA ILE A 68 -8.86 7.84 5.47
C ILE A 68 -10.13 7.82 6.35
N PRO A 69 -11.16 8.60 6.00
CA PRO A 69 -12.37 8.63 6.80
C PRO A 69 -13.14 7.32 6.59
N LYS A 70 -13.64 6.78 7.70
CA LYS A 70 -14.23 5.44 7.71
C LYS A 70 -15.65 5.47 7.14
N PRO A 71 -16.08 4.41 6.41
CA PRO A 71 -17.48 4.27 6.01
C PRO A 71 -18.35 4.06 7.24
N GLN A 72 -19.61 4.46 7.12
CA GLN A 72 -20.63 4.34 8.15
C GLN A 72 -21.94 3.88 7.51
N LEU A 73 -22.79 3.23 8.30
CA LEU A 73 -24.09 2.77 7.84
C LEU A 73 -25.12 3.85 8.20
N LEU A 74 -25.78 4.40 7.18
CA LEU A 74 -26.85 5.37 7.35
C LEU A 74 -28.20 4.71 7.13
N THR A 75 -29.08 4.84 8.12
CA THR A 75 -30.51 4.59 7.96
C THR A 75 -31.19 5.92 7.70
N TYR A 76 -31.87 6.02 6.57
CA TYR A 76 -32.54 7.26 6.16
C TYR A 76 -33.93 6.97 5.62
N GLU A 77 -34.81 7.95 5.75
CA GLU A 77 -36.23 7.84 5.45
C GLU A 77 -36.68 8.95 4.50
N LYS A 78 -37.60 8.60 3.60
CA LYS A 78 -38.40 9.56 2.84
C LYS A 78 -39.82 9.03 2.66
N LEU A 79 -40.80 9.87 3.03
CA LEU A 79 -42.24 9.57 2.88
C LEU A 79 -42.66 8.23 3.55
N GLY A 80 -42.09 7.87 4.70
CA GLY A 80 -42.40 6.62 5.40
C GLY A 80 -41.63 5.39 4.91
N LEU A 81 -40.83 5.51 3.84
CA LEU A 81 -39.94 4.45 3.38
C LEU A 81 -38.57 4.61 4.04
N VAL A 82 -38.18 3.62 4.84
CA VAL A 82 -36.88 3.55 5.52
C VAL A 82 -35.94 2.68 4.71
N THR A 83 -34.77 3.22 4.38
CA THR A 83 -33.72 2.56 3.61
C THR A 83 -32.40 2.61 4.37
N GLN A 84 -31.57 1.58 4.20
CA GLN A 84 -30.27 1.48 4.83
C GLN A 84 -29.20 1.38 3.76
N SER A 85 -28.17 2.22 3.84
CA SER A 85 -27.08 2.20 2.88
C SER A 85 -25.75 2.51 3.57
N VAL A 86 -24.66 2.04 2.97
CA VAL A 86 -23.33 2.43 3.42
C VAL A 86 -22.96 3.77 2.80
N TYR A 87 -22.63 4.72 3.66
CA TYR A 87 -22.13 6.04 3.29
C TYR A 87 -20.63 6.13 3.55
N TRP A 88 -19.92 6.56 2.52
CA TRP A 88 -18.51 6.91 2.60
C TRP A 88 -18.37 8.42 2.45
N PRO A 89 -17.91 9.15 3.48
CA PRO A 89 -17.82 10.62 3.43
C PRO A 89 -16.74 11.15 2.48
N GLY A 90 -15.85 10.29 1.99
CA GLY A 90 -14.80 10.70 1.05
C GLY A 90 -13.64 11.39 1.75
N LEU A 91 -12.48 11.40 1.12
CA LEU A 91 -11.28 11.98 1.71
C LEU A 91 -11.33 13.52 1.56
N PHE A 92 -11.26 14.24 2.68
CA PHE A 92 -11.35 15.71 2.72
C PHE A 92 -12.59 16.29 2.01
N GLY A 93 -13.74 15.59 2.08
CA GLY A 93 -15.00 16.04 1.46
C GLY A 93 -15.10 15.77 -0.05
N TYR A 94 -14.09 15.12 -0.65
CA TYR A 94 -14.13 14.68 -2.04
C TYR A 94 -14.40 13.18 -2.14
N GLY A 95 -15.23 12.80 -3.12
CA GLY A 95 -15.57 11.39 -3.36
C GLY A 95 -16.51 10.82 -2.31
N ALA A 96 -17.38 11.66 -1.72
CA ALA A 96 -18.49 11.15 -0.93
C ALA A 96 -19.36 10.26 -1.82
N MET A 97 -19.65 9.05 -1.35
CA MET A 97 -20.41 8.06 -2.12
C MET A 97 -21.36 7.27 -1.22
N LEU A 98 -22.46 6.84 -1.81
CA LEU A 98 -23.43 5.94 -1.21
C LEU A 98 -23.33 4.62 -1.98
N PHE A 99 -23.05 3.51 -1.31
CA PHE A 99 -22.81 2.25 -2.04
C PHE A 99 -24.06 1.67 -2.70
N ASP A 100 -25.25 2.10 -2.27
CA ASP A 100 -26.54 1.63 -2.78
C ASP A 100 -27.06 2.49 -3.97
N SER A 101 -26.36 3.56 -4.36
CA SER A 101 -26.87 4.50 -5.36
C SER A 101 -25.76 5.22 -6.12
N ASN A 102 -25.99 5.51 -7.40
CA ASN A 102 -25.07 6.33 -8.21
C ASN A 102 -25.21 7.85 -7.91
N LEU A 103 -26.18 8.23 -7.08
CA LEU A 103 -26.41 9.62 -6.68
C LEU A 103 -25.27 10.11 -5.78
N GLN A 104 -24.91 11.38 -5.93
CA GLN A 104 -23.91 12.03 -5.09
C GLN A 104 -24.55 12.41 -3.74
N PRO A 105 -24.09 11.81 -2.63
CA PRO A 105 -24.60 12.15 -1.31
C PRO A 105 -23.93 13.41 -0.78
N ASN A 106 -24.75 14.35 -0.32
CA ASN A 106 -24.37 15.46 0.51
C ASN A 106 -25.05 15.26 1.87
N ALA A 107 -24.31 14.66 2.80
CA ALA A 107 -24.82 14.33 4.12
C ALA A 107 -24.46 15.45 5.11
N ASP A 108 -25.48 16.07 5.69
CA ASP A 108 -25.33 16.95 6.85
C ASP A 108 -25.66 16.14 8.10
N LEU A 109 -24.64 15.52 8.69
CA LEU A 109 -24.76 14.70 9.89
C LEU A 109 -25.18 15.52 11.11
N ALA A 110 -24.85 16.81 11.16
CA ALA A 110 -25.24 17.68 12.26
C ALA A 110 -26.75 17.97 12.24
N ARG A 111 -27.34 18.06 11.05
CA ARG A 111 -28.77 18.28 10.86
C ARG A 111 -29.59 17.01 10.61
N ASN A 112 -28.96 15.83 10.69
CA ASN A 112 -29.58 14.54 10.37
C ASN A 112 -30.33 14.57 9.03
N SER A 113 -29.74 15.21 8.02
CA SER A 113 -30.34 15.31 6.68
C SER A 113 -29.36 14.84 5.62
N LEU A 114 -29.85 14.00 4.71
CA LEU A 114 -29.11 13.49 3.57
C LEU A 114 -29.72 14.05 2.30
N TYR A 115 -28.92 14.75 1.50
CA TYR A 115 -29.31 15.21 0.18
C TYR A 115 -28.68 14.30 -0.87
N LEU A 116 -29.49 13.68 -1.71
CA LEU A 116 -29.03 12.82 -2.81
C LEU A 116 -29.27 13.57 -4.12
N CYS A 117 -28.19 13.93 -4.80
CA CYS A 117 -28.22 14.72 -6.03
C CYS A 117 -27.75 13.87 -7.21
N GLN A 118 -28.36 14.03 -8.38
CA GLN A 118 -27.79 13.45 -9.61
C GLN A 118 -26.50 14.18 -10.01
N ASN A 119 -26.48 15.50 -9.80
CA ASN A 119 -25.31 16.32 -10.05
C ASN A 119 -25.19 17.39 -8.96
N ASN A 120 -24.07 17.42 -8.23
CA ASN A 120 -23.84 18.41 -7.17
C ASN A 120 -23.86 19.87 -7.68
N LYS A 121 -23.72 20.10 -8.99
CA LYS A 121 -23.81 21.44 -9.59
C LYS A 121 -25.24 21.94 -9.80
N GLN A 122 -26.24 21.07 -9.73
CA GLN A 122 -27.64 21.39 -10.03
C GLN A 122 -28.52 21.08 -8.80
N PRO A 123 -28.77 22.08 -7.94
CA PRO A 123 -29.49 21.87 -6.67
C PRO A 123 -30.94 21.42 -6.87
N GLU A 124 -31.56 21.75 -8.01
CA GLU A 124 -32.93 21.35 -8.36
C GLU A 124 -33.10 19.82 -8.51
N THR A 125 -32.00 19.10 -8.76
CA THR A 125 -32.02 17.63 -8.89
C THR A 125 -31.83 16.90 -7.56
N CYS A 126 -31.64 17.65 -6.47
CA CYS A 126 -31.35 17.09 -5.16
C CYS A 126 -32.64 16.74 -4.41
N GLN A 127 -32.68 15.52 -3.88
CA GLN A 127 -33.76 15.05 -3.05
C GLN A 127 -33.32 14.99 -1.59
N LYS A 128 -34.15 15.53 -0.69
CA LYS A 128 -33.90 15.52 0.75
C LYS A 128 -34.46 14.26 1.40
N TYR A 129 -33.64 13.64 2.23
CA TYR A 129 -33.95 12.50 3.08
C TYR A 129 -33.61 12.85 4.53
N ARG A 130 -34.33 12.24 5.47
CA ARG A 130 -34.05 12.39 6.90
C ARG A 130 -33.24 11.20 7.38
N ILE A 131 -32.13 11.44 8.06
CA ILE A 131 -31.34 10.38 8.70
C ILE A 131 -32.02 10.04 10.03
N THR A 132 -32.38 8.77 10.21
CA THR A 132 -32.99 8.26 11.44
C THR A 132 -31.95 7.63 12.35
N GLU A 133 -30.93 6.98 11.78
CA GLU A 133 -29.89 6.29 12.55
C GLU A 133 -28.54 6.36 11.83
N GLN A 134 -27.47 6.48 12.63
CA GLN A 134 -26.09 6.50 12.19
C GLN A 134 -25.34 5.39 12.91
N ALA A 135 -24.91 4.37 12.17
CA ALA A 135 -24.16 3.25 12.72
C ALA A 135 -22.71 3.25 12.20
N GLY A 136 -21.77 2.83 13.05
CA GLY A 136 -20.34 2.95 12.79
C GLY A 136 -19.79 1.99 11.72
N PHE A 137 -18.47 2.03 11.55
CA PHE A 137 -17.73 1.26 10.56
C PHE A 137 -18.02 -0.24 10.56
N PHE A 138 -18.10 -0.87 11.73
CA PHE A 138 -18.34 -2.31 11.82
C PHE A 138 -19.72 -2.70 11.30
N SER A 139 -20.73 -1.85 11.52
CA SER A 139 -22.07 -2.08 11.00
C SER A 139 -22.11 -1.96 9.48
N ALA A 140 -21.39 -0.97 8.92
CA ALA A 140 -21.24 -0.83 7.48
C ALA A 140 -20.55 -2.03 6.85
N LEU A 141 -19.46 -2.50 7.46
CA LEU A 141 -18.72 -3.65 6.96
C LEU A 141 -19.55 -4.94 7.06
N LYS A 142 -20.28 -5.14 8.16
CA LYS A 142 -21.22 -6.27 8.29
C LYS A 142 -22.26 -6.24 7.18
N LYS A 143 -22.86 -5.07 6.90
CA LYS A 143 -23.86 -4.95 5.83
C LYS A 143 -23.28 -5.29 4.46
N LEU A 144 -22.04 -4.84 4.15
CA LEU A 144 -21.37 -5.15 2.88
C LEU A 144 -20.90 -6.59 2.72
N ILE A 145 -20.60 -7.30 3.83
CA ILE A 145 -20.12 -8.69 3.78
C ILE A 145 -21.29 -9.69 3.80
N LEU A 146 -22.40 -9.33 4.47
CA LEU A 146 -23.53 -10.24 4.68
C LEU A 146 -24.69 -10.04 3.67
N ASP A 147 -24.73 -8.95 2.90
CA ASP A 147 -25.59 -8.81 1.70
C ASP A 147 -24.92 -9.44 0.47
#